data_AF-A0A9E5D8Z9-F1
#
_entry.id   AF-A0A9E5D8Z9-F1
#
_cell.length_a   1.000
_cell.length_b   1.000
_cell.length_c   1.000
_cell.angle_alpha   90.00
_cell.angle_beta   90.00
_cell.angle_gamma   90.00
#
_symmetry.space_group_name_H-M   'P 1'
#
loop_
_entity.id
_entity.type
_entity.pdbx_description
1 polymer ?
#
loop_
_entity_poly.entity_id
_entity_poly.type
_entity_poly.pdbx_seq_one_letter_code
_entity_poly.pdbx_strand_id
1 'polypeptide(L)'
;MPGILRFSDSIKKSRPSLGLFLLMMGLLVPLLIAACGGDDPTAAPRAAATNTPQPPPATAVPPAPTAMPQPTSAPAPTAVPQPTSAPAPSPTSTPAAVAAAANTVEVSSQGSLAPHLVDANGMTLYLFTKDARNVSNCSGGCAAAWPPLMADGDPSAGEGVNSNRLTVIQREDGSSQVAYNGWPLYYYATDENPGDTLGQDRGGVWFVVTPDGGAVYNSAAVNVGLNETVGAMLVDNSGRTLYLFTKDERNVSNCAGGCALAWPPLITVEDPAPGEGVAESRIGTISRGGGAKQVTYNGWPLYHYAKDEKPGDTMGQDVGGVWFVVTTDGGATYTSAPVNAMENGAFGTILMDAAGRSLYLFTKDERNVSNCAGGCALAWPPLITVEDPAPGEGLAESRIGTIKRPDGSKQVTYNGRPLYYYAKDEQPGDTMGQDVGGVWFVVTTDGGAAYTNAPVNASENGDLGVILMDASGRSLYQFTKDDPNVSNCTGGCALAWPPLISIKVPAPGEGVSAARIGTTTRPDGSKQVTFDSSPLYYYAKDEKPGDAMGQNVGGVWFVINNSQPTMIILGEQ
;
A
#
# COMPACT_ATOMS: atom_id res chain seq x y z
N MET A 1 -23.59 48.74 14.34
CA MET A 1 -24.49 49.31 15.35
C MET A 1 -25.89 49.44 14.74
N PRO A 2 -26.98 49.16 15.48
CA PRO A 2 -27.23 47.90 16.19
C PRO A 2 -28.66 47.36 15.93
N GLY A 3 -28.86 46.08 16.24
CA GLY A 3 -30.19 45.44 16.26
C GLY A 3 -30.14 44.15 17.08
N ILE A 4 -30.43 44.28 18.37
CA ILE A 4 -30.49 43.25 19.41
C ILE A 4 -31.60 42.24 19.11
N LEU A 5 -31.39 40.94 19.36
CA LEU A 5 -32.37 40.06 20.03
C LEU A 5 -31.67 38.81 20.61
N ARG A 6 -31.82 38.65 21.93
CA ARG A 6 -31.48 37.45 22.72
C ARG A 6 -32.61 36.43 22.57
N PHE A 7 -32.29 35.14 22.55
CA PHE A 7 -33.16 34.09 23.10
C PHE A 7 -32.32 33.02 23.81
N SER A 8 -32.57 32.88 25.12
CA SER A 8 -32.29 31.68 25.91
C SER A 8 -33.35 30.62 25.59
N ASP A 9 -32.92 29.36 25.56
CA ASP A 9 -33.33 28.29 26.49
C ASP A 9 -33.53 26.89 25.86
N SER A 10 -32.79 25.95 26.44
CA SER A 10 -33.17 24.57 26.79
C SER A 10 -33.76 23.65 25.73
N ILE A 11 -32.94 22.72 25.24
CA ILE A 11 -33.40 21.35 24.94
C ILE A 11 -32.51 20.35 25.67
N LYS A 12 -33.11 19.74 26.71
CA LYS A 12 -32.68 18.55 27.43
C LYS A 12 -32.30 17.44 26.45
N LYS A 13 -31.14 16.80 26.65
CA LYS A 13 -30.90 15.44 26.13
C LYS A 13 -30.48 14.50 27.25
N SER A 14 -31.27 13.43 27.33
CA SER A 14 -31.33 12.37 28.30
C SER A 14 -30.01 11.57 28.39
N ARG A 15 -29.60 11.23 29.62
CA ARG A 15 -28.61 10.18 29.92
C ARG A 15 -29.34 8.84 30.05
N PRO A 16 -28.90 7.75 29.41
CA PRO A 16 -29.30 6.42 29.84
C PRO A 16 -28.38 5.92 30.98
N SER A 17 -29.04 5.36 31.98
CA SER A 17 -28.50 4.74 33.19
C SER A 17 -27.67 3.50 32.87
N LEU A 18 -26.47 3.42 33.44
CA LEU A 18 -25.58 2.26 33.39
C LEU A 18 -26.12 1.17 34.35
N GLY A 19 -26.64 0.08 33.79
CA GLY A 19 -27.08 -1.10 34.52
C GLY A 19 -25.91 -1.99 34.90
N LEU A 20 -25.73 -2.14 36.21
CA LEU A 20 -24.84 -3.06 36.91
C LEU A 20 -25.15 -4.52 36.54
N PHE A 21 -24.19 -5.26 35.98
CA PHE A 21 -24.20 -6.72 35.99
C PHE A 21 -22.80 -7.25 36.31
N LEU A 22 -22.70 -7.86 37.49
CA LEU A 22 -21.53 -8.54 38.02
C LEU A 22 -21.96 -10.01 38.23
N LEU A 23 -21.34 -10.98 37.54
CA LEU A 23 -20.78 -12.20 38.14
C LEU A 23 -20.18 -13.17 37.09
N MET A 24 -18.92 -13.55 37.38
CA MET A 24 -18.30 -14.88 37.27
C MET A 24 -18.43 -15.74 35.99
N MET A 25 -17.29 -16.09 35.40
CA MET A 25 -16.68 -17.43 35.57
C MET A 25 -15.24 -17.43 35.07
N GLY A 26 -14.32 -17.90 35.91
CA GLY A 26 -12.93 -18.15 35.54
C GLY A 26 -12.74 -19.57 35.00
N LEU A 27 -11.72 -19.74 34.16
CA LEU A 27 -11.01 -21.00 33.97
C LEU A 27 -9.61 -20.72 33.47
N LEU A 28 -8.63 -21.03 34.33
CA LEU A 28 -7.20 -21.06 34.04
C LEU A 28 -6.87 -22.25 33.12
N VAL A 29 -5.99 -22.04 32.14
CA VAL A 29 -5.25 -23.09 31.43
C VAL A 29 -3.76 -22.80 31.63
N PRO A 30 -2.96 -23.71 32.24
CA PRO A 30 -1.52 -23.53 32.30
C PRO A 30 -0.86 -24.11 31.04
N LEU A 31 -0.02 -23.32 30.37
CA LEU A 31 0.87 -23.76 29.30
C LEU A 31 2.20 -24.18 29.93
N LEU A 32 2.56 -25.47 29.82
CA LEU A 32 3.87 -25.98 30.23
C LEU A 32 4.97 -25.46 29.30
N ILE A 33 5.99 -24.85 29.89
CA ILE A 33 7.29 -24.59 29.27
C ILE A 33 8.20 -25.78 29.61
N ALA A 34 8.69 -26.49 28.60
CA ALA A 34 9.80 -27.43 28.74
C ALA A 34 11.08 -26.74 28.29
N ALA A 35 11.95 -26.45 29.26
CA ALA A 35 13.33 -26.05 29.06
C ALA A 35 14.25 -27.20 29.51
N CYS A 36 15.17 -27.60 28.64
CA CYS A 36 16.48 -28.21 28.91
C CYS A 36 17.36 -27.73 27.74
N GLY A 37 18.48 -27.01 27.86
CA GLY A 37 19.47 -26.96 28.93
C GLY A 37 20.65 -27.86 28.57
N GLY A 38 21.81 -27.30 28.20
CA GLY A 38 23.07 -28.05 28.05
C GLY A 38 24.13 -27.38 27.17
N ASP A 39 24.90 -26.47 27.74
CA ASP A 39 26.17 -25.92 27.23
C ASP A 39 27.32 -26.95 27.36
N ASP A 40 28.27 -26.98 26.40
CA ASP A 40 29.67 -26.58 26.65
C ASP A 40 30.53 -26.60 25.35
N PRO A 41 31.60 -25.77 25.27
CA PRO A 41 32.35 -25.44 24.07
C PRO A 41 33.68 -26.20 23.97
N THR A 42 34.18 -26.44 22.76
CA THR A 42 35.62 -26.48 22.43
C THR A 42 35.83 -26.80 20.94
N ALA A 43 36.32 -25.83 20.15
CA ALA A 43 37.35 -26.03 19.12
C ALA A 43 37.59 -24.72 18.35
N ALA A 44 38.82 -24.22 18.42
CA ALA A 44 39.35 -23.14 17.59
C ALA A 44 39.92 -23.73 16.25
N PRO A 45 40.41 -22.91 15.30
CA PRO A 45 39.92 -22.91 13.93
C PRO A 45 40.84 -23.66 12.95
N ARG A 46 40.30 -24.10 11.80
CA ARG A 46 41.10 -24.61 10.69
C ARG A 46 40.73 -23.95 9.35
N ALA A 47 41.73 -23.20 8.86
CA ALA A 47 42.14 -22.89 7.50
C ALA A 47 41.13 -22.88 6.34
N ALA A 48 41.16 -21.77 5.62
CA ALA A 48 40.53 -21.47 4.35
C ALA A 48 40.87 -22.50 3.25
N ALA A 49 39.84 -22.88 2.49
CA ALA A 49 39.98 -23.51 1.18
C ALA A 49 39.27 -22.63 0.13
N THR A 50 40.05 -22.18 -0.85
CA THR A 50 39.63 -21.43 -2.03
C THR A 50 38.84 -22.34 -2.97
N ASN A 51 37.56 -22.04 -3.20
CA ASN A 51 36.75 -22.70 -4.23
C ASN A 51 36.70 -21.84 -5.50
N THR A 52 37.42 -22.29 -6.53
CA THR A 52 37.24 -21.90 -7.93
C THR A 52 35.96 -22.52 -8.49
N PRO A 53 35.17 -21.83 -9.34
CA PRO A 53 33.96 -22.41 -9.94
C PRO A 53 34.28 -23.40 -11.06
N GLN A 54 33.67 -24.59 -11.00
CA GLN A 54 33.67 -25.60 -12.07
C GLN A 54 32.47 -25.36 -13.01
N PRO A 55 32.61 -25.45 -14.34
CA PRO A 55 31.51 -25.28 -15.29
C PRO A 55 30.53 -26.47 -15.29
N PRO A 56 29.25 -26.26 -15.62
CA PRO A 56 28.23 -27.30 -15.59
C PRO A 56 28.37 -28.30 -16.76
N PRO A 57 28.01 -29.59 -16.56
CA PRO A 57 27.99 -30.59 -17.62
C PRO A 57 26.76 -30.45 -18.51
N ALA A 58 26.95 -30.70 -19.81
CA ALA A 58 25.92 -30.72 -20.84
C ALA A 58 25.33 -32.13 -21.04
N THR A 59 24.01 -32.25 -20.99
CA THR A 59 23.19 -33.39 -21.46
C THR A 59 21.74 -32.89 -21.59
N ALA A 60 20.85 -33.36 -22.46
CA ALA A 60 20.89 -34.21 -23.66
C ALA A 60 19.54 -33.96 -24.39
N VAL A 61 19.55 -34.05 -25.72
CA VAL A 61 18.39 -33.79 -26.61
C VAL A 61 17.42 -34.99 -26.58
N PRO A 62 16.09 -34.79 -26.43
CA PRO A 62 15.11 -35.86 -26.58
C PRO A 62 14.80 -36.14 -28.07
N PRO A 63 14.50 -37.40 -28.45
CA PRO A 63 14.25 -37.78 -29.85
C PRO A 63 12.85 -37.42 -30.34
N ALA A 64 12.76 -37.23 -31.67
CA ALA A 64 11.56 -36.86 -32.43
C ALA A 64 10.47 -37.94 -32.43
N PRO A 65 9.17 -37.56 -32.46
CA PRO A 65 8.07 -38.51 -32.59
C PRO A 65 7.89 -39.01 -34.03
N THR A 66 7.72 -40.32 -34.14
CA THR A 66 7.43 -41.12 -35.33
C THR A 66 6.02 -40.89 -35.87
N ALA A 67 5.89 -40.86 -37.20
CA ALA A 67 4.64 -40.76 -37.95
C ALA A 67 3.84 -42.08 -37.99
N MET A 68 2.51 -41.98 -37.96
CA MET A 68 1.53 -43.06 -38.21
C MET A 68 0.20 -42.43 -38.76
N PRO A 69 -0.68 -43.19 -39.44
CA PRO A 69 -0.96 -43.00 -40.87
C PRO A 69 -2.33 -42.36 -41.21
N GLN A 70 -2.46 -41.92 -42.47
CA GLN A 70 -3.69 -41.46 -43.12
C GLN A 70 -4.88 -42.44 -42.98
N PRO A 71 -6.11 -41.95 -42.76
CA PRO A 71 -7.32 -42.72 -43.05
C PRO A 71 -7.74 -42.57 -44.53
N THR A 72 -8.00 -43.73 -45.14
CA THR A 72 -8.57 -43.96 -46.46
C THR A 72 -10.08 -43.72 -46.49
N SER A 73 -10.58 -43.38 -47.67
CA SER A 73 -11.97 -43.11 -48.04
C SER A 73 -12.81 -44.39 -48.26
N ALA A 74 -14.10 -44.36 -47.87
CA ALA A 74 -15.27 -45.04 -48.49
C ALA A 74 -16.55 -44.84 -47.62
N PRO A 75 -17.76 -45.20 -48.06
CA PRO A 75 -18.60 -44.57 -49.08
C PRO A 75 -19.96 -44.08 -48.53
N ALA A 76 -20.73 -43.35 -49.36
CA ALA A 76 -22.06 -42.81 -49.06
C ALA A 76 -23.15 -43.89 -48.85
N PRO A 77 -24.18 -43.62 -48.01
CA PRO A 77 -25.47 -44.28 -48.11
C PRO A 77 -26.64 -43.31 -48.39
N THR A 78 -27.28 -43.58 -49.53
CA THR A 78 -28.71 -43.65 -49.88
C THR A 78 -29.78 -42.95 -49.03
N ALA A 79 -30.65 -42.21 -49.74
CA ALA A 79 -31.89 -41.56 -49.29
C ALA A 79 -33.04 -42.53 -48.95
N VAL A 80 -33.89 -42.13 -47.98
CA VAL A 80 -35.20 -42.73 -47.61
C VAL A 80 -36.13 -41.58 -47.12
N PRO A 81 -37.47 -41.63 -47.30
CA PRO A 81 -38.25 -40.46 -47.76
C PRO A 81 -38.97 -39.63 -46.69
N GLN A 82 -39.38 -38.46 -47.18
CA GLN A 82 -40.18 -37.37 -46.60
C GLN A 82 -41.54 -37.81 -46.00
N PRO A 83 -41.94 -37.30 -44.82
CA PRO A 83 -43.34 -37.26 -44.39
C PRO A 83 -44.04 -35.97 -44.85
N THR A 84 -45.31 -36.13 -45.17
CA THR A 84 -46.26 -35.20 -45.77
C THR A 84 -46.69 -34.06 -44.85
N SER A 85 -46.99 -32.92 -45.49
CA SER A 85 -47.43 -31.63 -44.97
C SER A 85 -48.77 -31.63 -44.22
N ALA A 86 -48.84 -30.91 -43.09
CA ALA A 86 -50.07 -30.34 -42.53
C ALA A 86 -50.08 -28.80 -42.77
N PRO A 87 -51.25 -28.16 -42.99
CA PRO A 87 -51.30 -26.78 -43.48
C PRO A 87 -51.09 -25.75 -42.36
N ALA A 88 -50.31 -24.70 -42.68
CA ALA A 88 -49.99 -23.57 -41.81
C ALA A 88 -51.15 -22.57 -41.69
N PRO A 89 -51.39 -21.94 -40.51
CA PRO A 89 -52.17 -20.72 -40.41
C PRO A 89 -51.34 -19.51 -40.87
N SER A 90 -52.01 -18.56 -41.54
CA SER A 90 -51.42 -17.34 -42.11
C SER A 90 -50.77 -16.44 -41.03
N PRO A 91 -49.60 -15.82 -41.29
CA PRO A 91 -48.96 -14.94 -40.32
C PRO A 91 -49.68 -13.58 -40.26
N THR A 92 -50.02 -13.18 -39.04
CA THR A 92 -50.36 -11.80 -38.71
C THR A 92 -49.06 -10.99 -38.69
N SER A 93 -49.05 -9.81 -39.29
CA SER A 93 -47.90 -8.93 -39.45
C SER A 93 -47.36 -8.43 -38.10
N THR A 94 -46.18 -8.92 -37.71
CA THR A 94 -45.30 -8.30 -36.70
C THR A 94 -44.62 -7.06 -37.30
N PRO A 95 -44.52 -5.92 -36.57
CA PRO A 95 -43.78 -4.75 -37.07
C PRO A 95 -42.30 -5.11 -37.30
N ALA A 96 -41.74 -4.62 -38.41
CA ALA A 96 -40.35 -4.81 -38.79
C ALA A 96 -39.40 -4.39 -37.66
N ALA A 97 -38.50 -5.30 -37.27
CA ALA A 97 -37.33 -4.97 -36.47
C ALA A 97 -36.50 -3.94 -37.23
N VAL A 98 -36.19 -2.84 -36.57
CA VAL A 98 -35.23 -1.84 -37.06
C VAL A 98 -33.89 -2.56 -37.17
N ALA A 99 -33.30 -2.61 -38.36
CA ALA A 99 -31.97 -3.16 -38.58
C ALA A 99 -30.98 -2.44 -37.66
N ALA A 100 -30.29 -3.19 -36.79
CA ALA A 100 -29.26 -2.65 -35.93
C ALA A 100 -28.12 -2.07 -36.81
N ALA A 101 -27.66 -0.86 -36.47
CA ALA A 101 -26.60 -0.20 -37.22
C ALA A 101 -25.29 -0.98 -37.08
N ALA A 102 -24.57 -1.17 -38.20
CA ALA A 102 -23.38 -2.03 -38.35
C ALA A 102 -22.15 -1.60 -37.51
N ASN A 103 -22.25 -0.53 -36.74
CA ASN A 103 -21.19 0.02 -35.88
C ASN A 103 -21.69 0.27 -34.44
N THR A 104 -22.72 -0.47 -34.00
CA THR A 104 -23.20 -0.40 -32.62
C THR A 104 -22.35 -1.32 -31.73
N VAL A 105 -21.87 -0.78 -30.62
CA VAL A 105 -21.11 -1.52 -29.59
C VAL A 105 -21.99 -1.66 -28.36
N GLU A 106 -22.11 -2.87 -27.82
CA GLU A 106 -22.94 -3.22 -26.66
C GLU A 106 -22.12 -3.96 -25.58
N VAL A 107 -22.70 -4.16 -24.39
CA VAL A 107 -22.11 -5.00 -23.35
C VAL A 107 -22.81 -6.36 -23.29
N SER A 108 -22.04 -7.43 -23.43
CA SER A 108 -22.49 -8.79 -23.17
C SER A 108 -21.94 -9.32 -21.85
N SER A 109 -22.71 -10.19 -21.22
CA SER A 109 -22.30 -11.02 -20.08
C SER A 109 -22.45 -12.52 -20.40
N GLN A 110 -22.56 -12.86 -21.68
CA GLN A 110 -22.61 -14.24 -22.14
C GLN A 110 -21.20 -14.87 -22.10
N GLY A 111 -21.14 -16.18 -21.87
CA GLY A 111 -19.87 -16.92 -21.77
C GLY A 111 -19.29 -16.97 -20.36
N SER A 112 -18.03 -17.38 -20.25
CA SER A 112 -17.31 -17.59 -18.98
C SER A 112 -16.43 -16.42 -18.55
N LEU A 113 -16.33 -15.37 -19.37
CA LEU A 113 -15.52 -14.19 -19.09
C LEU A 113 -16.32 -13.12 -18.33
N ALA A 114 -15.62 -12.12 -17.82
CA ALA A 114 -16.21 -10.90 -17.30
C ALA A 114 -17.07 -10.19 -18.36
N PRO A 115 -18.00 -9.28 -17.97
CA PRO A 115 -18.74 -8.47 -18.92
C PRO A 115 -17.81 -7.77 -19.89
N HIS A 116 -18.17 -7.77 -21.16
CA HIS A 116 -17.30 -7.33 -22.24
C HIS A 116 -18.06 -6.74 -23.42
N LEU A 117 -17.32 -6.04 -24.28
CA LEU A 117 -17.85 -5.40 -25.46
C LEU A 117 -18.11 -6.42 -26.56
N VAL A 118 -19.28 -6.28 -27.18
CA VAL A 118 -19.70 -7.00 -28.38
C VAL A 118 -20.24 -6.00 -29.40
N ASP A 119 -20.38 -6.42 -30.65
CA ASP A 119 -21.17 -5.66 -31.62
C ASP A 119 -22.68 -5.91 -31.47
N ALA A 120 -23.49 -5.29 -32.32
CA ALA A 120 -24.95 -5.43 -32.32
C ALA A 120 -25.47 -6.87 -32.58
N ASN A 121 -24.62 -7.75 -33.12
CA ASN A 121 -24.95 -9.16 -33.34
C ASN A 121 -24.46 -10.05 -32.19
N GLY A 122 -23.80 -9.48 -31.18
CA GLY A 122 -23.22 -10.21 -30.06
C GLY A 122 -21.83 -10.81 -30.36
N MET A 123 -21.16 -10.40 -31.44
CA MET A 123 -19.80 -10.85 -31.74
C MET A 123 -18.79 -10.12 -30.84
N THR A 124 -17.88 -10.88 -30.24
CA THR A 124 -16.89 -10.39 -29.27
C THR A 124 -15.91 -9.39 -29.89
N LEU A 125 -15.66 -8.29 -29.17
CA LEU A 125 -14.68 -7.28 -29.55
C LEU A 125 -13.42 -7.39 -28.69
N TYR A 126 -12.28 -7.31 -29.36
CA TYR A 126 -10.93 -7.48 -28.81
C TYR A 126 -10.10 -6.21 -28.95
N LEU A 127 -9.15 -6.04 -28.04
CA LEU A 127 -8.05 -5.10 -28.14
C LEU A 127 -6.74 -5.84 -28.41
N PHE A 128 -5.81 -5.14 -29.06
CA PHE A 128 -4.44 -5.60 -29.29
C PHE A 128 -3.48 -4.83 -28.39
N THR A 129 -2.75 -5.50 -27.49
CA THR A 129 -1.86 -4.81 -26.55
C THR A 129 -0.63 -4.18 -27.21
N LYS A 130 -0.34 -4.53 -28.47
CA LYS A 130 0.72 -3.87 -29.24
C LYS A 130 0.23 -2.63 -29.98
N ASP A 131 -1.05 -2.31 -29.96
CA ASP A 131 -1.55 -1.03 -30.45
C ASP A 131 -1.17 0.10 -29.49
N ALA A 132 -1.04 1.31 -30.04
CA ALA A 132 -1.00 2.51 -29.24
C ALA A 132 -2.40 3.14 -29.16
N ARG A 133 -2.62 4.04 -28.20
CA ARG A 133 -3.91 4.74 -28.10
C ARG A 133 -4.22 5.46 -29.41
N ASN A 134 -5.39 5.19 -29.96
CA ASN A 134 -5.92 5.69 -31.21
C ASN A 134 -5.11 5.33 -32.47
N VAL A 135 -4.20 4.33 -32.39
CA VAL A 135 -3.36 3.88 -33.50
C VAL A 135 -3.35 2.36 -33.59
N SER A 136 -3.80 1.82 -34.72
CA SER A 136 -3.74 0.39 -35.03
C SER A 136 -2.41 0.01 -35.66
N ASN A 137 -1.66 -0.91 -35.02
CA ASN A 137 -0.48 -1.57 -35.57
C ASN A 137 -0.82 -2.92 -36.24
N CYS A 138 -2.08 -3.32 -36.30
CA CYS A 138 -2.52 -4.55 -36.96
C CYS A 138 -2.96 -4.30 -38.41
N SER A 139 -2.14 -4.72 -39.38
CA SER A 139 -2.44 -4.59 -40.82
C SER A 139 -2.12 -5.88 -41.60
N GLY A 140 -2.53 -5.95 -42.87
CA GLY A 140 -2.26 -7.09 -43.75
C GLY A 140 -2.73 -8.44 -43.16
N GLY A 141 -1.83 -9.40 -43.03
CA GLY A 141 -2.15 -10.73 -42.46
C GLY A 141 -2.64 -10.67 -41.02
N CYS A 142 -2.25 -9.65 -40.24
CA CYS A 142 -2.82 -9.44 -38.92
C CYS A 142 -4.31 -9.10 -39.01
N ALA A 143 -4.68 -8.12 -39.85
CA ALA A 143 -6.06 -7.72 -40.05
C ALA A 143 -6.93 -8.81 -40.71
N ALA A 144 -6.33 -9.77 -41.41
CA ALA A 144 -7.03 -10.94 -41.92
C ALA A 144 -7.42 -11.93 -40.80
N ALA A 145 -6.56 -12.11 -39.80
CA ALA A 145 -6.85 -12.94 -38.62
C ALA A 145 -7.66 -12.20 -37.56
N TRP A 146 -7.52 -10.87 -37.50
CA TRP A 146 -8.16 -9.97 -36.56
C TRP A 146 -8.85 -8.82 -37.32
N PRO A 147 -10.02 -9.07 -37.92
CA PRO A 147 -10.71 -8.06 -38.71
C PRO A 147 -11.04 -6.82 -37.87
N PRO A 148 -10.69 -5.60 -38.30
CA PRO A 148 -11.06 -4.39 -37.57
C PRO A 148 -12.58 -4.17 -37.60
N LEU A 149 -13.14 -3.66 -36.50
CA LEU A 149 -14.51 -3.13 -36.49
C LEU A 149 -14.52 -1.82 -37.28
N MET A 150 -14.94 -1.88 -38.53
CA MET A 150 -14.94 -0.74 -39.44
C MET A 150 -15.98 0.29 -39.04
N ALA A 151 -15.66 1.58 -39.25
CA ALA A 151 -16.55 2.69 -38.96
C ALA A 151 -17.05 3.33 -40.27
N ASP A 152 -18.31 3.07 -40.61
CA ASP A 152 -19.03 3.72 -41.72
C ASP A 152 -19.85 4.92 -41.21
N GLY A 153 -19.22 5.77 -40.39
CA GLY A 153 -19.84 6.90 -39.70
C GLY A 153 -19.63 6.85 -38.17
N ASP A 154 -20.40 7.67 -37.45
CA ASP A 154 -20.28 7.77 -36.00
C ASP A 154 -20.77 6.46 -35.33
N PRO A 155 -19.94 5.80 -34.51
CA PRO A 155 -20.30 4.59 -33.78
C PRO A 155 -21.40 4.86 -32.76
N SER A 156 -22.31 3.89 -32.59
CA SER A 156 -23.42 3.98 -31.64
C SER A 156 -23.13 3.16 -30.38
N ALA A 157 -23.42 3.73 -29.21
CA ALA A 157 -23.35 2.99 -27.94
C ALA A 157 -24.71 2.35 -27.63
N GLY A 158 -24.72 1.03 -27.48
CA GLY A 158 -25.83 0.28 -26.92
C GLY A 158 -25.83 0.29 -25.39
N GLU A 159 -26.64 -0.59 -24.80
CA GLU A 159 -26.79 -0.67 -23.34
C GLU A 159 -25.45 -1.00 -22.67
N GLY A 160 -25.13 -0.27 -21.59
CA GLY A 160 -23.90 -0.47 -20.81
C GLY A 160 -22.63 0.15 -21.41
N VAL A 161 -22.69 0.70 -22.62
CA VAL A 161 -21.53 1.31 -23.30
C VAL A 161 -21.52 2.82 -23.12
N ASN A 162 -20.36 3.40 -22.80
CA ASN A 162 -20.22 4.85 -22.68
C ASN A 162 -19.96 5.48 -24.06
N SER A 163 -20.96 6.20 -24.59
CA SER A 163 -20.88 6.83 -25.92
C SER A 163 -19.71 7.81 -26.06
N ASN A 164 -19.28 8.47 -24.99
CA ASN A 164 -18.16 9.43 -25.03
C ASN A 164 -16.79 8.76 -25.21
N ARG A 165 -16.75 7.42 -25.25
CA ARG A 165 -15.52 6.64 -25.42
C ARG A 165 -15.44 5.95 -26.77
N LEU A 166 -16.53 5.94 -27.52
CA LEU A 166 -16.49 5.49 -28.90
C LEU A 166 -15.90 6.62 -29.75
N THR A 167 -14.82 6.32 -30.42
CA THR A 167 -14.15 7.21 -31.36
C THR A 167 -13.95 6.49 -32.69
N VAL A 168 -13.66 7.28 -33.72
CA VAL A 168 -13.22 6.76 -35.01
C VAL A 168 -11.75 7.12 -35.17
N ILE A 169 -10.93 6.12 -35.49
CA ILE A 169 -9.52 6.31 -35.81
C ILE A 169 -9.33 6.08 -37.30
N GLN A 170 -8.36 6.78 -37.88
CA GLN A 170 -7.94 6.54 -39.25
C GLN A 170 -6.75 5.57 -39.25
N ARG A 171 -6.90 4.47 -39.99
CA ARG A 171 -5.86 3.46 -40.19
C ARG A 171 -4.87 3.91 -41.27
N GLU A 172 -3.69 3.28 -41.32
CA GLU A 172 -2.64 3.61 -42.30
C GLU A 172 -3.07 3.43 -43.77
N ASP A 173 -3.99 2.49 -44.02
CA ASP A 173 -4.58 2.24 -45.34
C ASP A 173 -5.67 3.25 -45.73
N GLY A 174 -5.93 4.24 -44.87
CA GLY A 174 -6.94 5.28 -45.05
C GLY A 174 -8.34 4.90 -44.58
N SER A 175 -8.57 3.65 -44.19
CA SER A 175 -9.86 3.20 -43.69
C SER A 175 -10.15 3.67 -42.26
N SER A 176 -11.42 3.69 -41.88
CA SER A 176 -11.87 4.15 -40.56
C SER A 176 -12.26 2.95 -39.68
N GLN A 177 -11.80 2.94 -38.44
CA GLN A 177 -12.05 1.87 -37.47
C GLN A 177 -12.62 2.46 -36.18
N VAL A 178 -13.55 1.74 -35.56
CA VAL A 178 -14.09 2.07 -34.24
C VAL A 178 -13.03 1.77 -33.19
N ALA A 179 -12.82 2.73 -32.30
CA ALA A 179 -12.03 2.55 -31.10
C ALA A 179 -12.89 2.80 -29.86
N TYR A 180 -12.61 2.08 -28.77
CA TYR A 180 -13.24 2.33 -27.47
C TYR A 180 -12.20 2.69 -26.42
N ASN A 181 -12.41 3.83 -25.76
CA ASN A 181 -11.43 4.41 -24.85
C ASN A 181 -10.06 4.64 -25.53
N GLY A 182 -10.02 4.75 -26.86
CA GLY A 182 -8.80 4.83 -27.66
C GLY A 182 -8.11 3.48 -27.93
N TRP A 183 -8.66 2.33 -27.53
CA TRP A 183 -8.22 1.04 -28.07
C TRP A 183 -8.92 0.75 -29.39
N PRO A 184 -8.19 0.49 -30.50
CA PRO A 184 -8.81 0.01 -31.73
C PRO A 184 -9.53 -1.33 -31.48
N LEU A 185 -10.76 -1.48 -31.97
CA LEU A 185 -11.58 -2.67 -31.74
C LEU A 185 -11.48 -3.64 -32.91
N TYR A 186 -11.33 -4.92 -32.61
CA TYR A 186 -11.20 -5.99 -33.60
C TYR A 186 -12.15 -7.14 -33.29
N TYR A 187 -12.51 -7.86 -34.33
CA TYR A 187 -13.06 -9.21 -34.27
C TYR A 187 -11.92 -10.23 -34.30
N TYR A 188 -12.24 -11.49 -34.01
CA TYR A 188 -11.37 -12.62 -34.30
C TYR A 188 -11.97 -13.47 -35.41
N ALA A 189 -11.21 -13.74 -36.48
CA ALA A 189 -11.74 -14.41 -37.67
C ALA A 189 -12.19 -15.86 -37.44
N THR A 190 -11.85 -16.46 -36.29
CA THR A 190 -12.29 -17.83 -35.92
C THR A 190 -13.55 -17.82 -35.06
N ASP A 191 -13.98 -16.66 -34.54
CA ASP A 191 -15.24 -16.56 -33.81
C ASP A 191 -16.39 -16.61 -34.84
N GLU A 192 -17.25 -17.62 -34.74
CA GLU A 192 -18.34 -17.86 -35.71
C GLU A 192 -19.71 -17.49 -35.14
N ASN A 193 -19.86 -17.57 -33.82
CA ASN A 193 -21.13 -17.38 -33.12
C ASN A 193 -21.04 -16.24 -32.09
N PRO A 194 -22.17 -15.57 -31.80
CA PRO A 194 -22.26 -14.64 -30.68
C PRO A 194 -21.83 -15.30 -29.36
N GLY A 195 -20.97 -14.61 -28.61
CA GLY A 195 -20.40 -15.13 -27.36
C GLY A 195 -19.17 -16.03 -27.54
N ASP A 196 -18.71 -16.32 -28.76
CA ASP A 196 -17.40 -16.94 -28.97
C ASP A 196 -16.29 -16.00 -28.49
N THR A 197 -15.37 -16.54 -27.69
CA THR A 197 -14.21 -15.80 -27.17
C THR A 197 -12.89 -16.52 -27.51
N LEU A 198 -12.79 -17.16 -28.67
CA LEU A 198 -11.65 -18.03 -29.02
C LEU A 198 -10.36 -17.24 -29.27
N GLY A 199 -10.47 -15.93 -29.48
CA GLY A 199 -9.35 -15.01 -29.57
C GLY A 199 -8.76 -14.63 -28.21
N GLN A 200 -9.43 -14.94 -27.11
CA GLN A 200 -9.01 -14.52 -25.78
C GLN A 200 -7.61 -15.05 -25.44
N ASP A 201 -6.73 -14.14 -25.04
CA ASP A 201 -5.32 -14.40 -24.66
C ASP A 201 -4.47 -15.03 -25.77
N ARG A 202 -4.87 -14.86 -27.04
CA ARG A 202 -4.07 -15.38 -28.17
C ARG A 202 -2.70 -14.71 -28.20
N GLY A 203 -1.66 -15.51 -27.97
CA GLY A 203 -0.27 -15.06 -27.98
C GLY A 203 0.07 -14.05 -26.88
N GLY A 204 -0.75 -13.96 -25.83
CA GLY A 204 -0.55 -13.02 -24.71
C GLY A 204 -0.75 -11.55 -25.07
N VAL A 205 -1.36 -11.25 -26.23
CA VAL A 205 -1.45 -9.87 -26.76
C VAL A 205 -2.83 -9.49 -27.26
N TRP A 206 -3.77 -10.42 -27.31
CA TRP A 206 -5.15 -10.19 -27.74
C TRP A 206 -6.10 -10.49 -26.58
N PHE A 207 -6.93 -9.53 -26.22
CA PHE A 207 -7.82 -9.66 -25.07
C PHE A 207 -9.17 -9.06 -25.36
N VAL A 208 -10.20 -9.67 -24.81
CA VAL A 208 -11.56 -9.15 -24.82
C VAL A 208 -11.61 -7.81 -24.05
N VAL A 209 -12.38 -6.85 -24.59
CA VAL A 209 -12.47 -5.49 -24.04
C VAL A 209 -13.60 -5.40 -23.00
N THR A 210 -13.30 -4.88 -21.82
CA THR A 210 -14.29 -4.61 -20.76
C THR A 210 -15.10 -3.34 -21.05
N PRO A 211 -16.29 -3.17 -20.43
CA PRO A 211 -17.05 -1.91 -20.47
C PRO A 211 -16.27 -0.70 -19.95
N ASP A 212 -15.32 -0.93 -19.05
CA ASP A 212 -14.39 0.09 -18.53
C ASP A 212 -13.22 0.39 -19.51
N GLY A 213 -13.19 -0.26 -20.68
CA GLY A 213 -12.20 -0.01 -21.74
C GLY A 213 -10.79 -0.53 -21.41
N GLY A 214 -10.70 -1.51 -20.52
CA GLY A 214 -9.49 -2.31 -20.23
C GLY A 214 -9.60 -3.74 -20.76
N ALA A 215 -8.51 -4.50 -20.64
CA ALA A 215 -8.45 -5.92 -21.02
C ALA A 215 -8.99 -6.84 -19.90
N VAL A 216 -9.60 -7.96 -20.27
CA VAL A 216 -9.82 -9.11 -19.38
C VAL A 216 -8.62 -10.05 -19.51
N TYR A 217 -7.86 -10.31 -18.44
CA TYR A 217 -6.79 -11.31 -18.44
C TYR A 217 -7.30 -12.66 -17.96
N ASN A 218 -6.77 -13.76 -18.51
CA ASN A 218 -7.08 -15.11 -18.00
C ASN A 218 -6.55 -15.26 -16.58
N SER A 219 -5.24 -15.07 -16.41
CA SER A 219 -4.58 -14.89 -15.11
C SER A 219 -3.74 -13.62 -15.20
N ALA A 220 -4.21 -12.56 -14.53
CA ALA A 220 -3.44 -11.32 -14.46
C ALA A 220 -2.18 -11.53 -13.61
N ALA A 221 -1.02 -11.23 -14.16
CA ALA A 221 0.25 -11.30 -13.42
C ALA A 221 0.62 -9.94 -12.83
N VAL A 222 1.14 -9.97 -11.60
CA VAL A 222 1.74 -8.79 -10.93
C VAL A 222 3.22 -9.08 -10.75
N ASN A 223 4.07 -8.24 -11.34
CA ASN A 223 5.53 -8.35 -11.31
C ASN A 223 6.14 -7.12 -10.60
N VAL A 224 7.46 -7.19 -10.33
CA VAL A 224 8.25 -6.02 -9.92
C VAL A 224 8.97 -5.43 -11.14
N GLY A 225 8.74 -4.15 -11.40
CA GLY A 225 9.50 -3.33 -12.33
C GLY A 225 10.40 -2.34 -11.59
N LEU A 226 11.47 -1.90 -12.26
CA LEU A 226 12.33 -0.83 -11.75
C LEU A 226 12.11 0.45 -12.55
N ASN A 227 11.93 1.56 -11.84
CA ASN A 227 11.87 2.89 -12.41
C ASN A 227 12.93 3.78 -11.74
N GLU A 228 13.65 4.60 -12.51
CA GLU A 228 14.77 5.41 -11.99
C GLU A 228 14.33 6.43 -10.92
N THR A 229 13.08 6.88 -11.00
CA THR A 229 12.50 7.92 -10.16
C THR A 229 11.77 7.34 -8.96
N VAL A 230 10.98 6.27 -9.17
CA VAL A 230 10.15 5.65 -8.12
C VAL A 230 10.89 4.56 -7.35
N GLY A 231 11.85 3.87 -7.95
CA GLY A 231 12.45 2.64 -7.43
C GLY A 231 11.67 1.39 -7.88
N ALA A 232 11.64 0.35 -7.05
CA ALA A 232 10.87 -0.85 -7.33
C ALA A 232 9.35 -0.60 -7.19
N MET A 233 8.60 -0.91 -8.24
CA MET A 233 7.15 -0.71 -8.34
C MET A 233 6.46 -1.93 -8.93
N LEU A 234 5.15 -2.04 -8.71
CA LEU A 234 4.36 -3.12 -9.32
C LEU A 234 4.04 -2.81 -10.77
N VAL A 235 4.18 -3.82 -11.63
CA VAL A 235 3.84 -3.76 -13.05
C VAL A 235 3.09 -5.03 -13.49
N ASP A 236 2.35 -4.95 -14.59
CA ASP A 236 1.74 -6.14 -15.21
C ASP A 236 2.76 -6.99 -16.00
N ASN A 237 2.32 -8.05 -16.67
CA ASN A 237 3.20 -8.90 -17.51
C ASN A 237 3.80 -8.17 -18.73
N SER A 238 3.24 -7.03 -19.12
CA SER A 238 3.76 -6.18 -20.19
C SER A 238 4.68 -5.08 -19.66
N GLY A 239 4.90 -5.01 -18.34
CA GLY A 239 5.71 -3.97 -17.70
C GLY A 239 4.98 -2.64 -17.54
N ARG A 240 3.64 -2.58 -17.71
CA ARG A 240 2.86 -1.37 -17.45
C ARG A 240 2.67 -1.17 -15.95
N THR A 241 2.80 0.07 -15.51
CA THR A 241 2.72 0.45 -14.10
C THR A 241 1.34 0.19 -13.52
N LEU A 242 1.32 -0.37 -12.30
CA LEU A 242 0.12 -0.55 -11.51
C LEU A 242 0.02 0.55 -10.44
N TYR A 243 -1.19 1.09 -10.32
CA TYR A 243 -1.54 2.18 -9.43
C TYR A 243 -2.57 1.73 -8.40
N LEU A 244 -2.57 2.43 -7.26
CA LEU A 244 -3.62 2.37 -6.26
C LEU A 244 -4.37 3.71 -6.21
N PHE A 245 -5.61 3.64 -5.74
CA PHE A 245 -6.44 4.81 -5.47
C PHE A 245 -6.58 5.01 -3.97
N THR A 246 -6.08 6.12 -3.43
CA THR A 246 -6.13 6.38 -1.97
C THR A 246 -7.53 6.65 -1.42
N LYS A 247 -8.54 6.80 -2.29
CA LYS A 247 -9.94 6.83 -1.88
C LYS A 247 -10.59 5.45 -1.86
N ASP A 248 -9.91 4.41 -2.30
CA ASP A 248 -10.35 3.03 -2.07
C ASP A 248 -10.13 2.65 -0.61
N GLU A 249 -10.87 1.63 -0.18
CA GLU A 249 -10.61 0.94 1.08
C GLU A 249 -9.96 -0.41 0.78
N ARG A 250 -9.40 -1.04 1.80
CA ARG A 250 -8.81 -2.37 1.65
C ARG A 250 -9.91 -3.36 1.23
N ASN A 251 -9.68 -4.02 0.11
CA ASN A 251 -10.57 -4.98 -0.53
C ASN A 251 -11.89 -4.37 -1.04
N VAL A 252 -11.96 -3.04 -1.23
CA VAL A 252 -13.14 -2.36 -1.78
C VAL A 252 -12.72 -1.27 -2.76
N SER A 253 -13.21 -1.35 -3.99
CA SER A 253 -13.00 -0.32 -5.00
C SER A 253 -14.16 0.69 -5.00
N ASN A 254 -13.82 1.96 -4.83
CA ASN A 254 -14.70 3.11 -5.00
C ASN A 254 -14.61 3.69 -6.43
N CYS A 255 -13.71 3.16 -7.26
CA CYS A 255 -13.53 3.58 -8.64
C CYS A 255 -14.41 2.78 -9.60
N ALA A 256 -15.52 3.37 -10.06
CA ALA A 256 -16.41 2.79 -11.08
C ALA A 256 -16.79 3.83 -12.16
N GLY A 257 -17.35 3.37 -13.27
CA GLY A 257 -17.82 4.24 -14.37
C GLY A 257 -16.71 5.15 -14.91
N GLY A 258 -16.95 6.46 -14.94
CA GLY A 258 -15.97 7.45 -15.42
C GLY A 258 -14.58 7.36 -14.78
N CYS A 259 -14.53 6.94 -13.51
CA CYS A 259 -13.25 6.68 -12.82
C CYS A 259 -12.51 5.49 -13.45
N ALA A 260 -13.19 4.34 -13.55
CA ALA A 260 -12.61 3.11 -14.11
C ALA A 260 -12.24 3.25 -15.60
N LEU A 261 -12.88 4.18 -16.31
CA LEU A 261 -12.52 4.53 -17.67
C LEU A 261 -11.16 5.25 -17.79
N ALA A 262 -10.84 6.14 -16.85
CA ALA A 262 -9.54 6.82 -16.78
C ALA A 262 -8.47 5.94 -16.10
N TRP A 263 -8.92 5.05 -15.22
CA TRP A 263 -8.11 4.13 -14.42
C TRP A 263 -8.62 2.70 -14.61
N PRO A 264 -8.32 2.05 -15.74
CA PRO A 264 -8.82 0.71 -16.01
C PRO A 264 -8.38 -0.28 -14.92
N PRO A 265 -9.32 -0.98 -14.25
CA PRO A 265 -8.99 -1.98 -13.24
C PRO A 265 -8.21 -3.14 -13.87
N LEU A 266 -7.26 -3.72 -13.13
CA LEU A 266 -6.59 -4.95 -13.55
C LEU A 266 -7.55 -6.13 -13.34
N ILE A 267 -8.24 -6.56 -14.40
CA ILE A 267 -9.24 -7.63 -14.36
C ILE A 267 -8.63 -9.00 -14.65
N THR A 268 -9.02 -10.00 -13.87
CA THR A 268 -8.62 -11.40 -14.02
C THR A 268 -9.85 -12.32 -14.02
N VAL A 269 -9.74 -13.48 -14.65
CA VAL A 269 -10.78 -14.53 -14.62
C VAL A 269 -10.45 -15.57 -13.55
N GLU A 270 -9.24 -16.11 -13.69
CA GLU A 270 -8.63 -17.06 -12.78
C GLU A 270 -7.86 -16.35 -11.67
N ASP A 271 -7.24 -17.14 -10.80
CA ASP A 271 -6.40 -16.61 -9.73
C ASP A 271 -5.19 -15.87 -10.34
N PRO A 272 -4.90 -14.64 -9.89
CA PRO A 272 -3.79 -13.85 -10.41
C PRO A 272 -2.44 -14.47 -10.05
N ALA A 273 -1.47 -14.35 -10.96
CA ALA A 273 -0.16 -14.95 -10.81
C ALA A 273 0.85 -13.98 -10.16
N PRO A 274 1.54 -14.38 -9.07
CA PRO A 274 2.68 -13.63 -8.56
C PRO A 274 3.89 -13.81 -9.49
N GLY A 275 4.36 -12.70 -10.01
CA GLY A 275 5.61 -12.59 -10.76
C GLY A 275 6.85 -12.58 -9.87
N GLU A 276 8.01 -12.48 -10.52
CA GLU A 276 9.29 -12.39 -9.80
C GLU A 276 9.31 -11.17 -8.87
N GLY A 277 9.78 -11.37 -7.63
CA GLY A 277 9.85 -10.33 -6.60
C GLY A 277 8.52 -10.00 -5.91
N VAL A 278 7.43 -10.67 -6.29
CA VAL A 278 6.09 -10.44 -5.73
C VAL A 278 5.71 -11.59 -4.80
N ALA A 279 5.40 -11.27 -3.54
CA ALA A 279 4.94 -12.27 -2.59
C ALA A 279 3.50 -12.68 -2.88
N GLU A 280 3.26 -13.97 -3.12
CA GLU A 280 1.94 -14.55 -3.41
C GLU A 280 0.89 -14.19 -2.36
N SER A 281 1.26 -14.20 -1.08
CA SER A 281 0.36 -13.83 0.04
C SER A 281 -0.13 -12.38 0.00
N ARG A 282 0.47 -11.53 -0.84
CA ARG A 282 0.07 -10.15 -1.04
C ARG A 282 -0.90 -9.99 -2.21
N ILE A 283 -1.08 -11.00 -3.06
CA ILE A 283 -2.03 -10.91 -4.17
C ILE A 283 -3.38 -11.46 -3.73
N GLY A 284 -4.44 -10.73 -4.09
CA GLY A 284 -5.81 -11.16 -3.86
C GLY A 284 -6.72 -10.69 -4.99
N THR A 285 -8.02 -10.89 -4.81
CA THR A 285 -9.02 -10.35 -5.73
C THR A 285 -10.21 -9.75 -4.96
N ILE A 286 -10.87 -8.79 -5.59
CA ILE A 286 -12.19 -8.29 -5.18
C ILE A 286 -13.18 -8.51 -6.31
N SER A 287 -14.46 -8.67 -5.96
CA SER A 287 -15.54 -8.75 -6.94
C SER A 287 -15.98 -7.35 -7.35
N ARG A 288 -16.12 -7.11 -8.65
CA ARG A 288 -16.72 -5.89 -9.23
C ARG A 288 -18.10 -6.19 -9.80
N GLY A 289 -18.81 -5.14 -10.19
CA GLY A 289 -20.11 -5.25 -10.87
C GLY A 289 -20.04 -6.18 -12.08
N GLY A 290 -21.08 -7.00 -12.26
CA GLY A 290 -21.17 -7.97 -13.35
C GLY A 290 -20.25 -9.19 -13.22
N GLY A 291 -19.65 -9.43 -12.05
CA GLY A 291 -18.91 -10.67 -11.76
C GLY A 291 -17.42 -10.66 -12.14
N ALA A 292 -16.91 -9.54 -12.65
CA ALA A 292 -15.48 -9.37 -12.91
C ALA A 292 -14.67 -9.42 -11.60
N LYS A 293 -13.53 -10.13 -11.60
CA LYS A 293 -12.57 -10.07 -10.49
C LYS A 293 -11.50 -9.04 -10.80
N GLN A 294 -11.26 -8.11 -9.89
CA GLN A 294 -10.12 -7.20 -9.96
C GLN A 294 -9.02 -7.68 -9.03
N VAL A 295 -7.79 -7.63 -9.52
CA VAL A 295 -6.61 -7.95 -8.73
C VAL A 295 -6.38 -6.89 -7.66
N THR A 296 -6.06 -7.34 -6.46
CA THR A 296 -5.58 -6.48 -5.38
C THR A 296 -4.15 -6.83 -5.01
N TYR A 297 -3.38 -5.84 -4.58
CA TYR A 297 -2.10 -6.06 -3.90
C TYR A 297 -2.16 -5.54 -2.48
N ASN A 298 -1.87 -6.40 -1.50
CA ASN A 298 -2.19 -6.18 -0.11
C ASN A 298 -3.62 -5.67 0.06
N GLY A 299 -4.60 -6.19 -0.67
CA GLY A 299 -5.97 -5.68 -0.61
C GLY A 299 -6.19 -4.27 -1.19
N TRP A 300 -5.18 -3.55 -1.67
CA TRP A 300 -5.41 -2.36 -2.50
C TRP A 300 -5.85 -2.80 -3.90
N PRO A 301 -7.00 -2.32 -4.42
CA PRO A 301 -7.37 -2.59 -5.80
C PRO A 301 -6.35 -1.99 -6.77
N LEU A 302 -5.94 -2.78 -7.77
CA LEU A 302 -4.93 -2.37 -8.73
C LEU A 302 -5.54 -1.86 -10.03
N TYR A 303 -4.96 -0.80 -10.56
CA TYR A 303 -5.40 -0.12 -11.78
C TYR A 303 -4.22 0.16 -12.71
N HIS A 304 -4.51 0.28 -13.99
CA HIS A 304 -3.65 0.97 -14.95
C HIS A 304 -4.07 2.42 -15.08
N TYR A 305 -3.21 3.27 -15.66
CA TYR A 305 -3.59 4.61 -16.09
C TYR A 305 -3.78 4.67 -17.60
N ALA A 306 -4.92 5.19 -18.06
CA ALA A 306 -5.27 5.16 -19.48
C ALA A 306 -4.32 5.95 -20.40
N LYS A 307 -3.57 6.92 -19.84
CA LYS A 307 -2.59 7.73 -20.57
C LYS A 307 -1.15 7.20 -20.52
N ASP A 308 -0.89 6.12 -19.78
CA ASP A 308 0.40 5.43 -19.91
C ASP A 308 0.41 4.68 -21.24
N GLU A 309 1.43 4.93 -22.06
CA GLU A 309 1.54 4.40 -23.42
C GLU A 309 2.59 3.30 -23.53
N LYS A 310 3.60 3.32 -22.66
CA LYS A 310 4.75 2.41 -22.70
C LYS A 310 4.98 1.73 -21.34
N PRO A 311 5.60 0.54 -21.34
CA PRO A 311 6.09 -0.08 -20.12
C PRO A 311 6.99 0.88 -19.33
N GLY A 312 6.75 0.97 -18.02
CA GLY A 312 7.49 1.86 -17.12
C GLY A 312 7.01 3.33 -17.08
N ASP A 313 6.03 3.72 -17.91
CA ASP A 313 5.39 5.04 -17.79
C ASP A 313 4.74 5.18 -16.40
N THR A 314 4.91 6.35 -15.79
CA THR A 314 4.38 6.68 -14.45
C THR A 314 3.52 7.94 -14.49
N MET A 315 2.88 8.24 -15.63
CA MET A 315 2.17 9.52 -15.82
C MET A 315 0.92 9.64 -14.93
N GLY A 316 0.45 8.54 -14.36
CA GLY A 316 -0.62 8.49 -13.37
C GLY A 316 -0.16 8.89 -11.96
N GLN A 317 1.14 9.02 -11.74
CA GLN A 317 1.68 9.36 -10.44
C GLN A 317 1.14 10.72 -9.96
N ASP A 318 0.52 10.71 -8.79
CA ASP A 318 -0.03 11.87 -8.09
C ASP A 318 -1.12 12.64 -8.85
N VAL A 319 -1.78 11.98 -9.81
CA VAL A 319 -2.90 12.61 -10.51
C VAL A 319 -4.02 12.91 -9.51
N GLY A 320 -4.34 14.19 -9.37
CA GLY A 320 -5.37 14.67 -8.45
C GLY A 320 -5.05 14.46 -6.96
N GLY A 321 -3.79 14.19 -6.60
CA GLY A 321 -3.40 13.98 -5.20
C GLY A 321 -3.88 12.67 -4.58
N VAL A 322 -4.38 11.74 -5.40
CA VAL A 322 -5.10 10.54 -4.90
C VAL A 322 -4.72 9.24 -5.61
N TRP A 323 -4.00 9.30 -6.73
CA TRP A 323 -3.55 8.16 -7.50
C TRP A 323 -2.03 8.02 -7.41
N PHE A 324 -1.54 6.85 -7.04
CA PHE A 324 -0.12 6.67 -6.80
C PHE A 324 0.35 5.31 -7.31
N VAL A 325 1.59 5.28 -7.79
CA VAL A 325 2.28 4.04 -8.12
C VAL A 325 2.35 3.15 -6.87
N VAL A 326 2.11 1.85 -7.04
CA VAL A 326 2.18 0.87 -5.95
C VAL A 326 3.61 0.38 -5.80
N THR A 327 4.17 0.48 -4.60
CA THR A 327 5.49 -0.08 -4.28
C THR A 327 5.43 -1.59 -4.10
N THR A 328 6.58 -2.24 -4.07
CA THR A 328 6.66 -3.67 -3.72
C THR A 328 6.14 -3.93 -2.31
N ASP A 329 6.28 -3.00 -1.36
CA ASP A 329 5.68 -3.10 -0.02
C ASP A 329 4.15 -2.91 0.00
N GLY A 330 3.57 -2.55 -1.15
CA GLY A 330 2.12 -2.40 -1.37
C GLY A 330 1.53 -1.13 -0.76
N GLY A 331 2.37 -0.13 -0.55
CA GLY A 331 1.98 1.23 -0.21
C GLY A 331 2.03 2.15 -1.42
N ALA A 332 1.57 3.38 -1.22
CA ALA A 332 1.66 4.45 -2.21
C ALA A 332 3.07 5.06 -2.21
N THR A 333 3.60 5.34 -3.39
CA THR A 333 4.73 6.27 -3.56
C THR A 333 4.19 7.68 -3.67
N TYR A 334 4.44 8.58 -2.73
CA TYR A 334 3.99 9.99 -2.84
C TYR A 334 5.02 10.83 -3.61
N THR A 335 4.62 11.95 -4.20
CA THR A 335 5.56 12.84 -4.90
C THR A 335 6.52 13.52 -3.91
N SER A 336 5.98 14.20 -2.90
CA SER A 336 6.76 14.97 -1.91
C SER A 336 6.45 14.61 -0.45
N ALA A 337 5.55 13.65 -0.21
CA ALA A 337 5.27 13.07 1.11
C ALA A 337 5.34 14.06 2.30
N PRO A 338 4.58 15.17 2.29
CA PRO A 338 4.70 16.20 3.32
C PRO A 338 4.37 15.65 4.70
N VAL A 339 5.20 16.03 5.68
CA VAL A 339 5.04 15.66 7.10
C VAL A 339 4.64 16.90 7.87
N ASN A 340 3.57 16.83 8.66
CA ASN A 340 3.04 17.94 9.44
C ASN A 340 3.06 17.63 10.94
N ALA A 341 3.17 18.67 11.75
CA ALA A 341 2.87 18.60 13.18
C ALA A 341 1.37 18.85 13.41
N MET A 342 0.65 17.89 13.98
CA MET A 342 -0.78 18.05 14.26
C MET A 342 -1.14 17.60 15.67
N GLU A 343 -2.05 18.33 16.30
CA GLU A 343 -2.58 17.99 17.61
C GLU A 343 -3.34 16.65 17.56
N ASN A 344 -2.95 15.74 18.46
CA ASN A 344 -3.67 14.52 18.76
C ASN A 344 -4.12 14.57 20.22
N GLY A 345 -5.43 14.46 20.45
CA GLY A 345 -6.01 14.62 21.79
C GLY A 345 -5.43 13.71 22.88
N ALA A 346 -4.85 12.55 22.53
CA ALA A 346 -4.22 11.63 23.47
C ALA A 346 -2.69 11.81 23.61
N PHE A 347 -2.01 12.24 22.55
CA PHE A 347 -0.54 12.27 22.48
C PHE A 347 0.07 13.68 22.43
N GLY A 348 -0.74 14.73 22.41
CA GLY A 348 -0.29 16.10 22.11
C GLY A 348 0.02 16.23 20.62
N THR A 349 0.93 17.14 20.25
CA THR A 349 1.30 17.29 18.84
C THR A 349 2.20 16.15 18.36
N ILE A 350 1.74 15.41 17.34
CA ILE A 350 2.47 14.30 16.71
C ILE A 350 2.66 14.54 15.20
N LEU A 351 3.54 13.76 14.58
CA LEU A 351 3.75 13.79 13.14
C LEU A 351 2.64 13.03 12.42
N MET A 352 2.07 13.70 11.42
CA MET A 352 1.08 13.14 10.51
C MET A 352 1.42 13.51 9.08
N ASP A 353 0.86 12.81 8.09
CA ASP A 353 0.96 13.23 6.69
C ASP A 353 0.00 14.41 6.36
N ALA A 354 -0.09 14.84 5.09
CA ALA A 354 -1.05 15.87 4.67
C ALA A 354 -2.52 15.47 4.82
N ALA A 355 -2.84 14.18 4.91
CA ALA A 355 -4.20 13.68 5.12
C ALA A 355 -4.54 13.52 6.61
N GLY A 356 -3.61 13.80 7.53
CA GLY A 356 -3.77 13.63 8.97
C GLY A 356 -3.61 12.19 9.44
N ARG A 357 -3.01 11.30 8.66
CA ARG A 357 -2.69 9.93 9.10
C ARG A 357 -1.44 9.95 9.98
N SER A 358 -1.51 9.29 11.13
CA SER A 358 -0.41 9.22 12.09
C SER A 358 0.82 8.54 11.52
N LEU A 359 1.99 9.10 11.81
CA LEU A 359 3.28 8.54 11.45
C LEU A 359 3.96 7.94 12.68
N TYR A 360 4.60 6.80 12.46
CA TYR A 360 5.22 5.97 13.48
C TYR A 360 6.71 5.83 13.21
N LEU A 361 7.45 5.57 14.29
CA LEU A 361 8.82 5.10 14.25
C LEU A 361 8.90 3.66 14.78
N PHE A 362 9.91 2.94 14.31
CA PHE A 362 10.28 1.62 14.82
C PHE A 362 11.49 1.75 15.74
N THR A 363 11.39 1.34 17.00
CA THR A 363 12.52 1.49 17.95
C THR A 363 13.70 0.59 17.64
N LYS A 364 13.50 -0.44 16.81
CA LYS A 364 14.58 -1.30 16.31
C LYS A 364 15.30 -0.72 15.09
N ASP A 365 14.85 0.41 14.55
CA ASP A 365 15.58 1.11 13.50
C ASP A 365 16.74 1.92 14.08
N GLU A 366 17.85 1.87 13.38
CA GLU A 366 18.97 2.78 13.60
C GLU A 366 18.69 4.13 12.90
N ARG A 367 19.48 5.16 13.20
CA ARG A 367 19.36 6.41 12.45
C ARG A 367 19.77 6.17 11.00
N ASN A 368 18.95 6.66 10.09
CA ASN A 368 19.09 6.60 8.65
C ASN A 368 19.10 5.17 8.07
N VAL A 369 18.61 4.18 8.82
CA VAL A 369 18.52 2.78 8.38
C VAL A 369 17.18 2.21 8.82
N SER A 370 16.43 1.63 7.87
CA SER A 370 15.20 0.89 8.14
C SER A 370 15.50 -0.62 8.20
N ASN A 371 15.21 -1.24 9.34
CA ASN A 371 15.19 -2.69 9.53
C ASN A 371 13.82 -3.30 9.20
N CYS A 372 12.82 -2.48 8.85
CA CYS A 372 11.49 -2.94 8.49
C CYS A 372 11.36 -3.18 6.97
N ALA A 373 11.36 -4.44 6.56
CA ALA A 373 11.16 -4.89 5.19
C ALA A 373 10.19 -6.09 5.12
N GLY A 374 9.69 -6.42 3.92
CA GLY A 374 8.86 -7.59 3.69
C GLY A 374 7.59 -7.60 4.56
N GLY A 375 7.37 -8.66 5.35
CA GLY A 375 6.22 -8.78 6.24
C GLY A 375 6.11 -7.65 7.28
N CYS A 376 7.23 -7.05 7.69
CA CYS A 376 7.20 -5.87 8.57
C CYS A 376 6.57 -4.67 7.85
N ALA A 377 7.05 -4.36 6.64
CA ALA A 377 6.57 -3.25 5.84
C ALA A 377 5.10 -3.42 5.38
N LEU A 378 4.55 -4.63 5.47
CA LEU A 378 3.11 -4.87 5.29
C LEU A 378 2.26 -4.31 6.41
N ALA A 379 2.66 -4.60 7.65
CA ALA A 379 1.96 -4.11 8.82
C ALA A 379 2.28 -2.63 9.05
N TRP A 380 3.46 -2.19 8.61
CA TRP A 380 4.01 -0.86 8.79
C TRP A 380 4.51 -0.27 7.47
N PRO A 381 3.60 0.17 6.57
CA PRO A 381 4.00 0.70 5.27
C PRO A 381 4.93 1.90 5.43
N PRO A 382 6.12 1.90 4.79
CA PRO A 382 7.02 3.05 4.84
C PRO A 382 6.40 4.26 4.16
N LEU A 383 6.67 5.46 4.68
CA LEU A 383 6.33 6.72 4.00
C LEU A 383 7.30 6.93 2.83
N ILE A 384 6.88 6.58 1.62
CA ILE A 384 7.72 6.68 0.41
C ILE A 384 7.50 8.01 -0.31
N THR A 385 8.59 8.60 -0.79
CA THR A 385 8.61 9.83 -1.58
C THR A 385 9.42 9.65 -2.87
N VAL A 386 9.13 10.44 -3.88
CA VAL A 386 9.92 10.52 -5.12
C VAL A 386 10.92 11.67 -5.05
N GLU A 387 10.40 12.84 -4.73
CA GLU A 387 11.12 14.09 -4.55
C GLU A 387 11.52 14.28 -3.09
N ASP A 388 12.29 15.34 -2.83
CA ASP A 388 12.66 15.69 -1.47
C ASP A 388 11.42 16.08 -0.67
N PRO A 389 11.23 15.52 0.53
CA PRO A 389 10.01 15.72 1.27
C PRO A 389 9.95 17.13 1.85
N ALA A 390 8.78 17.76 1.77
CA ALA A 390 8.58 19.10 2.30
C ALA A 390 8.17 19.04 3.79
N PRO A 391 8.85 19.79 4.69
CA PRO A 391 8.36 19.95 6.05
C PRO A 391 7.07 20.78 6.02
N GLY A 392 6.05 20.28 6.68
CA GLY A 392 4.82 20.99 6.96
C GLY A 392 4.98 22.08 8.02
N GLU A 393 3.90 22.82 8.24
CA GLU A 393 3.86 23.86 9.27
C GLU A 393 4.23 23.28 10.65
N GLY A 394 5.07 24.00 11.40
CA GLY A 394 5.54 23.58 12.73
C GLY A 394 6.75 22.64 12.74
N LEU A 395 7.30 22.24 11.58
CA LEU A 395 8.49 21.40 11.50
C LEU A 395 9.70 22.14 10.92
N ALA A 396 10.88 21.88 11.47
CA ALA A 396 12.13 22.41 10.92
C ALA A 396 12.60 21.57 9.72
N GLU A 397 12.93 22.24 8.61
CA GLU A 397 13.40 21.61 7.37
C GLU A 397 14.66 20.77 7.58
N SER A 398 15.57 21.19 8.45
CA SER A 398 16.79 20.42 8.77
C SER A 398 16.54 19.07 9.43
N ARG A 399 15.29 18.79 9.83
CA ARG A 399 14.89 17.54 10.48
C ARG A 399 14.25 16.56 9.52
N ILE A 400 13.76 16.99 8.36
CA ILE A 400 13.19 16.08 7.38
C ILE A 400 14.30 15.61 6.43
N GLY A 401 14.27 14.34 6.07
CA GLY A 401 15.25 13.76 5.18
C GLY A 401 14.71 12.52 4.50
N THR A 402 15.59 11.82 3.79
CA THR A 402 15.27 10.54 3.18
C THR A 402 16.37 9.52 3.41
N ILE A 403 15.99 8.25 3.36
CA ILE A 403 16.90 7.12 3.23
C ILE A 403 16.56 6.35 1.97
N LYS A 404 17.57 5.76 1.33
CA LYS A 404 17.35 4.84 0.22
C LYS A 404 17.16 3.42 0.77
N ARG A 405 16.02 2.82 0.50
CA ARG A 405 15.72 1.43 0.86
C ARG A 405 16.42 0.46 -0.10
N PRO A 406 16.59 -0.83 0.28
CA PRO A 406 17.21 -1.83 -0.59
C PRO A 406 16.51 -2.04 -1.94
N ASP A 407 15.20 -1.77 -2.00
CA ASP A 407 14.37 -1.82 -3.22
C ASP A 407 14.50 -0.56 -4.11
N GLY A 408 15.38 0.38 -3.72
CA GLY A 408 15.63 1.62 -4.44
C GLY A 408 14.69 2.77 -4.13
N SER A 409 13.58 2.54 -3.43
CA SER A 409 12.63 3.58 -3.03
C SER A 409 13.25 4.53 -1.99
N LYS A 410 12.79 5.80 -1.97
CA LYS A 410 13.20 6.77 -0.94
C LYS A 410 12.14 6.82 0.16
N GLN A 411 12.53 6.49 1.37
CA GLN A 411 11.66 6.61 2.54
C GLN A 411 11.96 7.89 3.29
N VAL A 412 10.90 8.61 3.67
CA VAL A 412 11.00 9.82 4.48
C VAL A 412 11.49 9.49 5.88
N THR A 413 12.41 10.30 6.37
CA THR A 413 12.86 10.29 7.76
C THR A 413 12.54 11.60 8.44
N TYR A 414 12.31 11.54 9.75
CA TYR A 414 12.33 12.71 10.61
C TYR A 414 13.38 12.52 11.69
N ASN A 415 14.33 13.45 11.79
CA ASN A 415 15.55 13.34 12.61
C ASN A 415 16.35 12.07 12.35
N GLY A 416 16.34 11.60 11.10
CA GLY A 416 16.95 10.35 10.69
C GLY A 416 16.21 9.09 11.18
N ARG A 417 15.04 9.20 11.82
CA ARG A 417 14.18 8.04 12.08
C ARG A 417 13.31 7.76 10.85
N PRO A 418 13.32 6.54 10.30
CA PRO A 418 12.40 6.18 9.22
C PRO A 418 10.94 6.29 9.67
N LEU A 419 10.09 6.89 8.83
CA LEU A 419 8.67 7.09 9.11
C LEU A 419 7.82 6.01 8.44
N TYR A 420 6.81 5.55 9.16
CA TYR A 420 5.89 4.51 8.73
C TYR A 420 4.44 4.89 9.02
N TYR A 421 3.52 4.33 8.26
CA TYR A 421 2.11 4.22 8.60
C TYR A 421 1.84 2.94 9.38
N TYR A 422 0.65 2.81 9.95
CA TYR A 422 0.14 1.53 10.44
C TYR A 422 -1.01 1.05 9.56
N ALA A 423 -0.92 -0.17 9.05
CA ALA A 423 -1.86 -0.68 8.05
C ALA A 423 -3.31 -0.87 8.55
N LYS A 424 -3.54 -0.78 9.86
CA LYS A 424 -4.89 -0.83 10.46
C LYS A 424 -5.42 0.53 10.90
N ASP A 425 -4.65 1.61 10.71
CA ASP A 425 -5.20 2.95 10.85
C ASP A 425 -6.04 3.24 9.61
N GLU A 426 -7.34 3.51 9.81
CA GLU A 426 -8.31 3.67 8.72
C GLU A 426 -8.73 5.14 8.56
N GLN A 427 -8.64 5.94 9.63
CA GLN A 427 -9.06 7.32 9.68
C GLN A 427 -7.91 8.27 10.05
N PRO A 428 -7.95 9.52 9.57
CA PRO A 428 -7.06 10.55 10.07
C PRO A 428 -7.11 10.67 11.59
N GLY A 429 -5.95 10.72 12.23
CA GLY A 429 -5.80 10.75 13.68
C GLY A 429 -5.84 9.39 14.38
N ASP A 430 -6.11 8.29 13.68
CA ASP A 430 -5.99 6.94 14.24
C ASP A 430 -4.56 6.71 14.73
N THR A 431 -4.45 6.05 15.88
CA THR A 431 -3.17 5.76 16.55
C THR A 431 -3.12 4.30 17.00
N MET A 432 -3.77 3.39 16.27
CA MET A 432 -3.91 1.99 16.67
C MET A 432 -2.58 1.22 16.65
N GLY A 433 -1.60 1.75 15.94
CA GLY A 433 -0.23 1.24 15.93
C GLY A 433 0.55 1.57 17.21
N GLN A 434 0.01 2.42 18.07
CA GLN A 434 0.71 2.84 19.27
C GLN A 434 1.03 1.65 20.18
N ASP A 435 2.31 1.54 20.54
CA ASP A 435 2.86 0.53 21.47
C ASP A 435 2.66 -0.92 21.01
N VAL A 436 2.39 -1.15 19.71
CA VAL A 436 2.28 -2.50 19.17
C VAL A 436 3.61 -3.22 19.34
N GLY A 437 3.59 -4.32 20.10
CA GLY A 437 4.78 -5.11 20.40
C GLY A 437 5.85 -4.38 21.22
N GLY A 438 5.54 -3.23 21.83
CA GLY A 438 6.47 -2.44 22.64
C GLY A 438 7.57 -1.74 21.83
N VAL A 439 7.43 -1.68 20.50
CA VAL A 439 8.50 -1.23 19.59
C VAL A 439 8.04 -0.25 18.51
N TRP A 440 6.73 0.02 18.43
CA TRP A 440 6.15 0.95 17.47
C TRP A 440 5.45 2.08 18.21
N PHE A 441 5.78 3.33 17.86
CA PHE A 441 5.27 4.49 18.57
C PHE A 441 5.02 5.64 17.60
N VAL A 442 3.97 6.43 17.88
CA VAL A 442 3.76 7.69 17.16
C VAL A 442 4.96 8.62 17.36
N VAL A 443 5.29 9.36 16.31
CA VAL A 443 6.45 10.27 16.33
C VAL A 443 6.03 11.64 16.84
N THR A 444 6.75 12.16 17.83
CA THR A 444 6.56 13.52 18.37
C THR A 444 7.25 14.58 17.49
N THR A 445 6.96 15.86 17.71
CA THR A 445 7.63 16.98 17.03
C THR A 445 9.13 17.05 17.25
N ASP A 446 9.67 16.41 18.30
CA ASP A 446 11.12 16.29 18.51
C ASP A 446 11.73 15.05 17.84
N GLY A 447 10.92 14.24 17.14
CA GLY A 447 11.33 13.01 16.46
C GLY A 447 11.55 11.82 17.39
N GLY A 448 11.13 11.94 18.65
CA GLY A 448 11.14 10.87 19.64
C GLY A 448 9.81 10.11 19.69
N ALA A 449 9.82 8.96 20.37
CA ALA A 449 8.63 8.16 20.62
C ALA A 449 7.80 8.76 21.76
N ALA A 450 6.48 8.75 21.64
CA ALA A 450 5.58 8.92 22.77
C ALA A 450 5.26 7.54 23.38
N TYR A 451 5.68 7.25 24.62
CA TYR A 451 5.44 5.95 25.25
C TYR A 451 4.07 5.90 25.95
N THR A 452 3.39 4.75 25.90
CA THR A 452 2.12 4.54 26.64
C THR A 452 2.36 4.61 28.17
N ASN A 453 3.44 4.00 28.60
CA ASN A 453 3.97 4.02 29.96
C ASN A 453 5.50 3.95 29.85
N ALA A 454 6.20 4.85 30.52
CA ALA A 454 7.66 4.92 30.50
C ALA A 454 8.23 4.67 31.90
N PRO A 455 8.24 3.42 32.38
CA PRO A 455 8.72 3.14 33.73
C PRO A 455 10.21 3.52 33.84
N VAL A 456 10.55 4.13 34.98
CA VAL A 456 11.89 4.56 35.31
C VAL A 456 12.42 3.61 36.37
N ASN A 457 13.47 2.87 36.03
CA ASN A 457 14.19 1.96 36.91
C ASN A 457 15.45 2.64 37.47
N ALA A 458 16.03 2.06 38.51
CA ALA A 458 17.35 2.40 39.02
C ALA A 458 18.21 1.14 39.05
N SER A 459 19.40 1.20 38.43
CA SER A 459 20.32 0.06 38.35
C SER A 459 21.77 0.51 38.52
N GLU A 460 22.63 -0.39 38.99
CA GLU A 460 24.07 -0.12 39.08
C GLU A 460 24.68 0.05 37.69
N ASN A 461 25.42 1.15 37.52
CA ASN A 461 26.30 1.42 36.42
C ASN A 461 27.72 1.53 37.00
N GLY A 462 28.61 0.61 36.63
CA GLY A 462 29.86 0.32 37.36
C GLY A 462 30.64 1.55 37.83
N ASP A 463 30.80 2.56 36.96
CA ASP A 463 31.59 3.75 37.26
C ASP A 463 30.76 4.93 37.84
N LEU A 464 29.44 4.90 37.67
CA LEU A 464 28.54 6.03 37.98
C LEU A 464 27.59 5.76 39.16
N GLY A 465 27.66 4.56 39.74
CA GLY A 465 26.79 4.11 40.84
C GLY A 465 25.39 3.76 40.35
N VAL A 466 24.39 3.86 41.23
CA VAL A 466 23.00 3.54 40.87
C VAL A 466 22.40 4.70 40.09
N ILE A 467 22.17 4.52 38.80
CA ILE A 467 21.62 5.54 37.90
C ILE A 467 20.22 5.20 37.42
N LEU A 468 19.48 6.21 36.97
CA LEU A 468 18.17 6.00 36.36
C LEU A 468 18.29 5.48 34.94
N MET A 469 17.47 4.49 34.61
CA MET A 469 17.36 3.89 33.29
C MET A 469 15.89 3.64 32.94
N ASP A 470 15.58 3.46 31.66
CA ASP A 470 14.26 2.97 31.25
C ASP A 470 14.14 1.43 31.39
N ALA A 471 12.99 0.88 30.97
CA ALA A 471 12.73 -0.56 30.95
C ALA A 471 13.75 -1.38 30.14
N SER A 472 14.38 -0.76 29.14
CA SER A 472 15.35 -1.39 28.25
C SER A 472 16.79 -1.17 28.70
N GLY A 473 17.01 -0.54 29.86
CA GLY A 473 18.34 -0.26 30.40
C GLY A 473 19.05 0.93 29.75
N ARG A 474 18.34 1.80 29.00
CA ARG A 474 18.94 3.03 28.46
C ARG A 474 19.04 4.08 29.57
N SER A 475 20.21 4.71 29.69
CA SER A 475 20.47 5.73 30.71
C SER A 475 19.59 6.96 30.54
N LEU A 476 19.13 7.51 31.65
CA LEU A 476 18.33 8.73 31.71
C LEU A 476 19.13 9.88 32.34
N TYR A 477 19.02 11.03 31.72
CA TYR A 477 19.79 12.24 32.02
C TYR A 477 18.89 13.37 32.48
N GLN A 478 19.48 14.25 33.29
CA GLN A 478 18.96 15.58 33.59
C GLN A 478 19.78 16.66 32.87
N PHE A 479 19.11 17.76 32.55
CA PHE A 479 19.75 18.97 32.05
C PHE A 479 19.83 20.01 33.17
N THR A 480 21.03 20.47 33.53
CA THR A 480 21.21 21.40 34.66
C THR A 480 20.68 22.81 34.38
N LYS A 481 20.31 23.12 33.13
CA LYS A 481 19.67 24.38 32.78
C LYS A 481 18.14 24.31 32.76
N ASP A 482 17.55 23.17 33.12
CA ASP A 482 16.10 23.06 33.31
C ASP A 482 15.70 23.65 34.66
N ASP A 483 14.53 24.29 34.69
CA ASP A 483 13.89 24.66 35.95
C ASP A 483 13.02 23.49 36.45
N PRO A 484 12.66 23.45 37.75
CA PRO A 484 11.76 22.41 38.26
C PRO A 484 10.45 22.33 37.46
N ASN A 485 10.20 21.17 36.87
CA ASN A 485 9.07 20.89 35.99
C ASN A 485 9.03 21.77 34.72
N VAL A 486 10.16 22.29 34.24
CA VAL A 486 10.22 23.04 32.97
C VAL A 486 11.37 22.51 32.14
N SER A 487 11.05 21.99 30.96
CA SER A 487 12.06 21.60 29.98
C SER A 487 12.45 22.79 29.11
N ASN A 488 13.68 23.26 29.29
CA ASN A 488 14.34 24.25 28.43
C ASN A 488 15.01 23.59 27.21
N CYS A 489 15.13 22.25 27.18
CA CYS A 489 15.64 21.51 26.02
C CYS A 489 14.54 21.19 25.01
N THR A 490 14.41 22.07 24.01
CA THR A 490 13.49 21.92 22.86
C THR A 490 14.25 22.05 21.54
N GLY A 491 13.61 21.76 20.41
CA GLY A 491 14.22 22.02 19.11
C GLY A 491 15.51 21.21 18.91
N GLY A 492 16.56 21.84 18.38
CA GLY A 492 17.85 21.18 18.15
C GLY A 492 18.45 20.48 19.38
N CYS A 493 18.14 20.98 20.59
CA CYS A 493 18.58 20.36 21.84
C CYS A 493 17.95 18.95 22.01
N ALA A 494 16.63 18.85 21.84
CA ALA A 494 15.89 17.60 21.96
C ALA A 494 16.30 16.54 20.91
N LEU A 495 17.02 16.94 19.85
CA LEU A 495 17.59 16.00 18.88
C LEU A 495 18.79 15.21 19.41
N ALA A 496 19.64 15.91 20.15
CA ALA A 496 20.78 15.32 20.83
C ALA A 496 20.34 14.67 22.14
N TRP A 497 19.28 15.21 22.75
CA TRP A 497 18.75 14.80 24.05
C TRP A 497 17.25 14.54 23.99
N PRO A 498 16.80 13.42 23.39
CA PRO A 498 15.37 13.15 23.24
C PRO A 498 14.66 13.08 24.60
N PRO A 499 13.56 13.82 24.82
CA PRO A 499 12.82 13.76 26.07
C PRO A 499 12.14 12.39 26.26
N LEU A 500 12.07 11.92 27.50
CA LEU A 500 11.28 10.75 27.85
C LEU A 500 9.80 11.14 27.91
N ILE A 501 9.05 10.90 26.83
CA ILE A 501 7.62 11.23 26.73
C ILE A 501 6.76 10.06 27.17
N SER A 502 5.77 10.30 28.04
CA SER A 502 4.78 9.29 28.41
C SER A 502 3.37 9.86 28.52
N ILE A 503 2.39 9.19 27.92
CA ILE A 503 0.99 9.65 27.97
C ILE A 503 0.31 9.44 29.33
N LYS A 504 0.82 8.51 30.14
CA LYS A 504 0.39 8.29 31.53
C LYS A 504 1.49 8.73 32.45
N VAL A 505 1.13 9.07 33.69
CA VAL A 505 2.12 9.18 34.76
C VAL A 505 2.78 7.80 34.89
N PRO A 506 4.10 7.70 34.66
CA PRO A 506 4.73 6.40 34.60
C PRO A 506 4.74 5.73 35.97
N ALA A 507 4.58 4.41 35.97
CA ALA A 507 4.77 3.63 37.19
C ALA A 507 6.25 3.65 37.57
N PRO A 508 6.59 3.75 38.88
CA PRO A 508 7.96 3.55 39.31
C PRO A 508 8.41 2.15 38.93
N GLY A 509 9.60 2.07 38.34
CA GLY A 509 10.28 0.82 38.07
C GLY A 509 11.02 0.29 39.29
N GLU A 510 11.81 -0.76 39.08
CA GLU A 510 12.62 -1.36 40.13
C GLU A 510 13.62 -0.33 40.71
N GLY A 511 13.73 -0.28 42.04
CA GLY A 511 14.65 0.62 42.74
C GLY A 511 14.21 2.09 42.82
N VAL A 512 13.05 2.47 42.26
CA VAL A 512 12.56 3.86 42.21
C VAL A 512 11.31 4.06 43.06
N SER A 513 11.24 5.18 43.77
CA SER A 513 10.05 5.55 44.56
C SER A 513 9.01 6.28 43.70
N ALA A 514 7.74 5.88 43.82
CA ALA A 514 6.62 6.53 43.14
C ALA A 514 6.55 8.05 43.41
N ALA A 515 6.90 8.47 44.63
CA ALA A 515 6.79 9.87 45.04
C ALA A 515 7.78 10.81 44.34
N ARG A 516 8.84 10.24 43.73
CA ARG A 516 9.87 10.98 43.00
C ARG A 516 9.54 11.10 41.52
N ILE A 517 8.61 10.30 41.02
CA ILE A 517 8.21 10.28 39.62
C ILE A 517 7.02 11.20 39.40
N GLY A 518 7.13 12.03 38.37
CA GLY A 518 6.07 12.93 37.95
C GLY A 518 6.07 13.10 36.44
N THR A 519 5.27 14.07 35.98
CA THR A 519 5.28 14.50 34.59
C THR A 519 5.16 16.01 34.53
N THR A 520 5.85 16.63 33.58
CA THR A 520 5.61 18.02 33.18
C THR A 520 5.08 18.11 31.76
N THR A 521 4.42 19.23 31.44
CA THR A 521 3.90 19.51 30.09
C THR A 521 4.93 20.33 29.34
N ARG A 522 5.37 19.82 28.18
CA ARG A 522 6.26 20.53 27.26
C ARG A 522 5.47 21.58 26.45
N PRO A 523 6.16 22.52 25.79
CA PRO A 523 5.51 23.52 24.93
C PRO A 523 4.65 22.94 23.79
N ASP A 524 4.96 21.72 23.33
CA ASP A 524 4.23 20.98 22.29
C ASP A 524 3.02 20.18 22.84
N GLY A 525 2.68 20.36 24.12
CA GLY A 525 1.59 19.67 24.80
C GLY A 525 1.93 18.25 25.29
N SER A 526 3.06 17.68 24.86
CA SER A 526 3.47 16.34 25.28
C SER A 526 3.84 16.30 26.78
N LYS A 527 3.67 15.13 27.40
CA LYS A 527 3.95 14.91 28.82
C LYS A 527 5.33 14.26 28.96
N GLN A 528 6.29 15.01 29.48
CA GLN A 528 7.63 14.51 29.76
C GLN A 528 7.72 13.99 31.18
N VAL A 529 8.36 12.84 31.35
CA VAL A 529 8.61 12.24 32.66
C VAL A 529 9.62 13.09 33.43
N THR A 530 9.35 13.29 34.72
CA THR A 530 10.24 13.99 35.64
C THR A 530 10.64 13.08 36.79
N PHE A 531 11.84 13.27 37.31
CA PHE A 531 12.30 12.68 38.56
C PHE A 531 12.74 13.80 39.52
N ASP A 532 12.17 13.86 40.73
CA ASP A 532 12.35 14.97 41.68
C ASP A 532 12.14 16.35 41.02
N SER A 533 11.14 16.46 40.13
CA SER A 533 10.86 17.64 39.28
C SER A 533 11.88 17.92 38.16
N SER A 534 12.96 17.16 38.02
CA SER A 534 13.90 17.28 36.89
C SER A 534 13.34 16.56 35.65
N PRO A 535 13.18 17.23 34.49
CA PRO A 535 12.80 16.57 33.25
C PRO A 535 13.82 15.53 32.80
N LEU A 536 13.35 14.36 32.35
CA LEU A 536 14.20 13.24 31.95
C LEU A 536 14.42 13.18 30.44
N TYR A 537 15.67 12.89 30.05
CA TYR A 537 16.09 12.79 28.65
C TYR A 537 16.92 11.53 28.41
N TYR A 538 16.92 11.06 27.17
CA TYR A 538 17.93 10.15 26.63
C TYR A 538 19.10 10.92 26.04
N TYR A 539 20.22 10.24 25.77
CA TYR A 539 21.27 10.77 24.91
C TYR A 539 21.26 10.04 23.57
N ALA A 540 21.22 10.79 22.46
CA ALA A 540 21.05 10.22 21.13
C ALA A 540 22.22 9.35 20.65
N LYS A 541 23.39 9.43 21.29
CA LYS A 541 24.56 8.61 20.97
C LYS A 541 24.71 7.38 21.87
N ASP A 542 23.84 7.22 22.86
CA ASP A 542 23.79 5.97 23.63
C ASP A 542 23.07 4.92 22.76
N GLU A 543 23.79 3.88 22.36
CA GLU A 543 23.31 2.86 21.42
C GLU A 543 22.97 1.55 22.13
N LYS A 544 23.60 1.29 23.28
CA LYS A 544 23.46 0.05 24.05
C LYS A 544 22.90 0.31 25.45
N PRO A 545 22.17 -0.67 26.01
CA PRO A 545 21.81 -0.63 27.43
C PRO A 545 23.06 -0.43 28.31
N GLY A 546 22.97 0.49 29.26
CA GLY A 546 24.07 0.87 30.14
C GLY A 546 25.03 1.93 29.59
N ASP A 547 24.93 2.30 28.31
CA ASP A 547 25.70 3.43 27.78
C ASP A 547 25.37 4.69 28.58
N ALA A 548 26.40 5.42 28.98
CA ALA A 548 26.28 6.67 29.73
C ALA A 548 27.15 7.78 29.09
N MET A 549 27.25 7.79 27.75
CA MET A 549 28.17 8.67 27.01
C MET A 549 27.79 10.15 27.10
N GLY A 550 26.55 10.44 27.51
CA GLY A 550 26.06 11.79 27.78
C GLY A 550 26.59 12.39 29.08
N GLN A 551 27.26 11.59 29.94
CA GLN A 551 27.71 12.07 31.24
C GLN A 551 28.69 13.23 31.09
N ASN A 552 28.38 14.35 31.75
CA ASN A 552 29.14 15.59 31.75
C ASN A 552 29.32 16.23 30.36
N VAL A 553 28.48 15.90 29.37
CA VAL A 553 28.55 16.56 28.05
C VAL A 553 28.26 18.05 28.21
N GLY A 554 29.21 18.89 27.78
CA GLY A 554 29.10 20.34 27.88
C GLY A 554 29.04 20.89 29.31
N GLY A 555 29.35 20.09 30.34
CA GLY A 555 29.29 20.50 31.74
C GLY A 555 27.87 20.67 32.30
N VAL A 556 26.85 20.24 31.56
CA VAL A 556 25.44 20.55 31.86
C VAL A 556 24.48 19.37 31.73
N TRP A 557 24.97 18.22 31.28
CA TRP A 557 24.19 16.99 31.14
C TRP A 557 24.75 15.91 32.04
N PHE A 558 23.90 15.29 32.85
CA PHE A 558 24.33 14.30 33.83
C PHE A 558 23.31 13.18 33.96
N VAL A 559 23.79 11.95 34.13
CA VAL A 559 22.93 10.84 34.58
C VAL A 559 22.40 11.14 35.97
N ILE A 560 21.18 10.69 36.26
CA ILE A 560 20.58 10.91 37.58
C ILE A 560 20.98 9.77 38.51
N ASN A 561 21.64 10.10 39.61
CA ASN A 561 22.01 9.14 40.64
C ASN A 561 20.84 8.96 41.64
N ASN A 562 20.33 7.74 41.76
CA ASN A 562 19.18 7.43 42.62
C ASN A 562 19.56 7.32 44.11
N SER A 563 20.85 7.10 44.43
CA SER A 563 21.36 6.86 45.79
C SER A 563 21.61 8.13 46.59
N GLN A 564 21.51 9.32 46.01
CA GLN A 564 21.58 10.59 46.73
C GLN A 564 20.22 11.32 46.65
N PRO A 565 19.72 11.91 47.76
CA PRO A 565 18.62 12.86 47.65
C PRO A 565 19.11 14.01 46.76
N THR A 566 18.34 14.34 45.74
CA THR A 566 18.61 15.44 44.81
C THR A 566 18.51 16.77 45.58
N MET A 567 19.54 17.10 46.36
CA MET A 567 19.67 18.40 47.00
C MET A 567 19.98 19.39 45.88
N ILE A 568 18.95 20.10 45.41
CA ILE A 568 19.12 21.33 44.64
C ILE A 568 19.86 22.30 45.56
N ILE A 569 21.19 22.34 45.48
CA ILE A 569 21.96 23.44 46.03
C ILE A 569 21.82 24.57 45.02
N LEU A 570 20.88 25.48 45.27
CA LEU A 570 20.91 26.83 44.71
C LEU A 570 22.18 27.50 45.26
N GLY A 571 23.29 27.34 44.55
CA GLY A 571 24.49 28.10 44.79
C GLY A 571 24.33 29.49 44.18
N GLU A 572 23.96 30.48 45.00
CA GLU A 572 24.40 31.85 44.75
C GLU A 572 25.93 31.85 44.78
N GLN A 573 26.57 32.09 43.63
CA GLN A 573 27.78 32.93 43.49
C GLN A 573 27.87 33.51 42.08
#